data_AF-A0A4Q9LUN3-F1
#
_entry.id   AF-A0A4Q9LUN3-F1
#
_cell.length_a   1.000
_cell.length_b   1.000
_cell.length_c   1.000
_cell.angle_alpha   90.00
_cell.angle_beta   90.00
_cell.angle_gamma   90.00
#
_symmetry.space_group_name_H-M   'P 1'
#
loop_
_entity.id
_entity.type
_entity.pdbx_description
1 polymer ?
#
loop_
_entity_poly.entity_id
_entity_poly.type
_entity_poly.pdbx_seq_one_letter_code
_entity_poly.pdbx_strand_id
1 'polypeptide(L)'
;MEQQFILRVNEESKEILQTNTKNIELEVIGEDTVILRHNSIEYTGYISKLPCIIESHKTMDNQQFYKISDISHIVVIGNKIKGEHGITPPMYNAKHRFRKRVVKTQMVEEIENRVKELLERDKNCVGVELIFGEGEQKEESEDVSSLAAELEYNLIASEKNIVTEESDEIKQKKELLKELEEKIKTKEELLNTASNIILKKRFQESIFALKEEYNKVIGKIKELENNEKD
;
A
#
# COMPACT_ATOMS: atom_id res chain seq x y z
N MET A 1 -10.07 -20.98 -2.10
CA MET A 1 -9.04 -20.87 -3.16
C MET A 1 -8.00 -21.93 -2.91
N GLU A 2 -7.42 -22.51 -3.96
CA GLU A 2 -6.34 -23.49 -3.81
C GLU A 2 -5.07 -22.80 -3.31
N GLN A 3 -4.39 -23.43 -2.34
CA GLN A 3 -3.08 -22.99 -1.87
C GLN A 3 -2.01 -23.80 -2.59
N GLN A 4 -1.16 -23.10 -3.34
CA GLN A 4 -0.08 -23.72 -4.10
C GLN A 4 1.27 -23.20 -3.58
N PHE A 5 2.29 -24.04 -3.64
CA PHE A 5 3.66 -23.70 -3.29
C PHE A 5 4.64 -24.42 -4.23
N ILE A 6 5.87 -23.92 -4.29
CA ILE A 6 6.93 -24.59 -5.06
C ILE A 6 7.66 -25.56 -4.14
N LEU A 7 7.83 -26.81 -4.56
CA LEU A 7 8.70 -27.77 -3.89
C LEU A 7 10.03 -27.86 -4.64
N ARG A 8 11.13 -27.57 -3.95
CA ARG A 8 12.50 -27.74 -4.45
C ARG A 8 13.17 -28.88 -3.70
N VAL A 9 13.71 -29.81 -4.45
CA VAL A 9 14.34 -31.04 -3.96
C VAL A 9 15.81 -31.03 -4.37
N ASN A 10 16.68 -31.65 -3.56
CA ASN A 10 18.09 -31.83 -3.95
C ASN A 10 18.19 -32.87 -5.08
N GLU A 11 19.31 -32.90 -5.82
CA GLU A 11 19.47 -33.81 -6.95
C GLU A 11 19.34 -35.29 -6.53
N GLU A 12 19.76 -35.64 -5.31
CA GLU A 12 19.62 -37.01 -4.78
C GLU A 12 18.15 -37.43 -4.59
N SER A 13 17.29 -36.56 -4.06
CA SER A 13 15.85 -36.86 -3.88
C SER A 13 15.03 -36.61 -5.15
N LYS A 14 15.58 -35.89 -6.13
CA LYS A 14 14.90 -35.56 -7.39
C LYS A 14 14.60 -36.79 -8.25
N GLU A 15 15.56 -37.69 -8.43
CA GLU A 15 15.34 -38.94 -9.18
C GLU A 15 14.26 -39.80 -8.51
N ILE A 16 14.29 -39.86 -7.18
CA ILE A 16 13.37 -40.65 -6.37
C ILE A 16 11.93 -40.13 -6.48
N LEU A 17 11.74 -38.81 -6.43
CA LEU A 17 10.43 -38.16 -6.45
C LEU A 17 9.83 -38.01 -7.86
N GLN A 18 10.67 -37.93 -8.90
CA GLN A 18 10.19 -37.87 -10.29
C GLN A 18 9.68 -39.22 -10.81
N THR A 19 10.24 -40.33 -10.31
CA THR A 19 9.94 -41.67 -10.83
C THR A 19 8.73 -42.32 -10.17
N ASN A 20 8.45 -42.01 -8.89
CA ASN A 20 7.32 -42.57 -8.16
C ASN A 20 6.73 -41.57 -7.16
N THR A 21 5.59 -40.97 -7.53
CA THR A 21 4.87 -40.02 -6.69
C THR A 21 3.96 -40.68 -5.65
N LYS A 22 3.86 -42.01 -5.62
CA LYS A 22 3.08 -42.72 -4.61
C LYS A 22 3.85 -42.71 -3.29
N ASN A 23 3.11 -42.55 -2.18
CA ASN A 23 3.62 -42.57 -0.80
C ASN A 23 4.60 -41.43 -0.48
N ILE A 24 4.29 -40.22 -0.93
CA ILE A 24 4.96 -38.99 -0.48
C ILE A 24 4.08 -38.34 0.58
N GLU A 25 4.64 -38.08 1.76
CA GLU A 25 4.00 -37.32 2.82
C GLU A 25 4.85 -36.10 3.13
N LEU A 26 4.22 -34.93 3.31
CA LEU A 26 4.88 -33.70 3.72
C LEU A 26 4.23 -33.23 5.02
N GLU A 27 5.02 -33.21 6.09
CA GLU A 27 4.60 -32.82 7.43
C GLU A 27 5.30 -31.53 7.85
N VAL A 28 4.54 -30.57 8.39
CA VAL A 28 5.07 -29.33 8.94
C VAL A 28 5.23 -29.52 10.44
N ILE A 29 6.46 -29.44 10.95
CA ILE A 29 6.78 -29.76 12.36
C ILE A 29 6.97 -28.49 13.21
N GLY A 30 7.27 -27.36 12.57
CA GLY A 30 7.48 -26.08 13.26
C GLY A 30 7.08 -24.91 12.37
N GLU A 31 7.50 -23.69 12.72
CA GLU A 31 7.14 -22.48 11.95
C GLU A 31 7.67 -22.53 10.51
N ASP A 32 8.93 -22.93 10.34
CA ASP A 32 9.64 -22.91 9.05
C ASP A 32 10.17 -24.29 8.65
N THR A 33 9.90 -25.35 9.41
CA THR A 33 10.54 -26.67 9.25
C THR A 33 9.55 -27.72 8.79
N VAL A 34 9.95 -28.48 7.77
CA VAL A 34 9.15 -29.57 7.21
C VAL A 34 9.94 -30.87 7.14
N ILE A 35 9.23 -31.99 7.20
CA ILE A 35 9.75 -33.31 6.89
C ILE A 35 8.97 -33.87 5.71
N LEU A 36 9.71 -34.24 4.66
CA LEU A 36 9.20 -35.02 3.55
C LEU A 36 9.52 -36.49 3.80
N ARG A 37 8.51 -37.36 3.84
CA ARG A 37 8.70 -38.81 3.92
C ARG A 37 8.44 -39.44 2.56
N HIS A 38 9.33 -40.32 2.13
CA HIS A 38 9.13 -41.17 0.96
C HIS A 38 9.67 -42.58 1.23
N ASN A 39 8.80 -43.59 1.14
CA ASN A 39 9.15 -45.01 1.34
C ASN A 39 9.95 -45.27 2.63
N SER A 40 9.58 -44.63 3.74
CA SER A 40 10.24 -44.69 5.06
C SER A 40 11.58 -43.95 5.17
N ILE A 41 11.99 -43.20 4.14
CA ILE A 41 13.12 -42.27 4.21
C ILE A 41 12.57 -40.87 4.52
N GLU A 42 13.15 -40.23 5.52
CA GLU A 42 12.80 -38.87 5.90
C GLU A 42 13.82 -37.87 5.36
N TYR A 43 13.33 -36.79 4.79
CA TYR A 43 14.13 -35.66 4.32
C TYR A 43 13.70 -34.40 5.05
N THR A 44 14.64 -33.76 5.73
CA THR A 44 14.41 -32.46 6.36
C THR A 44 14.38 -31.36 5.31
N GLY A 45 13.47 -30.40 5.49
CA GLY A 45 13.37 -29.23 4.64
C GLY A 45 12.91 -27.99 5.39
N TYR A 46 12.86 -26.89 4.66
CA TYR A 46 12.53 -25.57 5.18
C TYR A 46 11.56 -24.83 4.26
N ILE A 47 10.61 -24.13 4.88
CA ILE A 47 9.73 -23.18 4.22
C ILE A 47 10.49 -21.85 4.12
N SER A 48 10.51 -21.25 2.93
CA SER A 48 11.15 -19.96 2.69
C SER A 48 10.25 -19.07 1.84
N LYS A 49 10.23 -17.77 2.15
CA LYS A 49 9.48 -16.78 1.38
C LYS A 49 10.23 -16.42 0.10
N LEU A 50 9.52 -16.39 -1.01
CA LEU A 50 10.04 -15.90 -2.27
C LEU A 50 10.04 -14.36 -2.29
N PRO A 51 11.04 -13.74 -2.92
CA PRO A 51 11.06 -12.29 -3.09
C PRO A 51 9.99 -11.80 -4.08
N CYS A 52 9.52 -12.67 -4.98
CA CYS A 52 8.50 -12.36 -5.99
C CYS A 52 7.22 -13.14 -5.71
N ILE A 53 6.07 -12.51 -5.97
CA ILE A 53 4.79 -13.22 -6.08
C ILE A 53 4.72 -13.87 -7.45
N ILE A 54 4.34 -15.14 -7.50
CA ILE A 54 4.22 -15.93 -8.72
C ILE A 54 2.75 -16.32 -8.89
N GLU A 55 2.18 -16.08 -10.07
CA GLU A 55 0.80 -16.46 -10.35
C GLU A 55 0.76 -17.77 -11.13
N SER A 56 0.02 -18.76 -10.63
CA SER A 56 -0.26 -19.99 -11.37
C SER A 56 -1.45 -19.75 -12.31
N HIS A 57 -1.27 -20.10 -13.59
CA HIS A 57 -2.31 -19.98 -14.60
C HIS A 57 -2.64 -21.34 -15.20
N LYS A 58 -3.92 -21.57 -15.49
CA LYS A 58 -4.39 -22.71 -16.27
C LYS A 58 -4.90 -22.23 -17.63
N THR A 59 -4.61 -23.01 -18.66
CA THR A 59 -5.12 -22.77 -20.01
C THR A 59 -5.61 -24.10 -20.60
N MET A 60 -6.58 -24.03 -21.50
CA MET A 60 -7.09 -25.19 -22.27
C MET A 60 -6.68 -25.12 -23.74
N ASP A 61 -6.39 -23.92 -24.24
CA ASP A 61 -6.17 -23.60 -25.66
C ASP A 61 -4.82 -22.92 -25.93
N ASN A 62 -3.99 -22.73 -24.89
CA ASN A 62 -2.74 -21.97 -24.88
C ASN A 62 -2.87 -20.52 -25.34
N GLN A 63 -4.07 -19.96 -25.34
CA GLN A 63 -4.34 -18.57 -25.69
C GLN A 63 -4.93 -17.83 -24.51
N GLN A 64 -6.02 -18.36 -23.94
CA GLN A 64 -6.64 -17.80 -22.77
C GLN A 64 -6.06 -18.45 -21.50
N PHE A 65 -5.55 -17.61 -20.60
CA PHE A 65 -5.01 -18.03 -19.32
C PHE A 65 -5.95 -17.56 -18.19
N TYR A 66 -6.25 -18.49 -17.28
CA TYR A 66 -7.09 -18.24 -16.11
C TYR A 66 -6.22 -18.36 -14.86
N LYS A 67 -6.17 -17.30 -14.05
CA LYS A 67 -5.45 -17.30 -12.77
C LYS A 67 -6.10 -18.29 -11.81
N ILE A 68 -5.28 -19.11 -11.17
CA ILE A 68 -5.72 -20.15 -10.22
C ILE A 68 -5.30 -19.81 -8.78
N SER A 69 -4.05 -19.40 -8.58
CA SER A 69 -3.47 -19.21 -7.26
C SER A 69 -2.28 -18.25 -7.31
N ASP A 70 -1.98 -17.66 -6.16
CA ASP A 70 -0.79 -16.86 -5.90
C ASP A 70 0.18 -17.68 -5.05
N ILE A 71 1.42 -17.79 -5.52
CA ILE A 71 2.50 -18.53 -4.89
C ILE A 71 3.55 -17.54 -4.39
N SER A 72 3.79 -17.58 -3.09
CA SER A 72 4.76 -16.71 -2.41
C SER A 72 5.78 -17.47 -1.58
N HIS A 73 5.62 -18.79 -1.42
CA HIS A 73 6.48 -19.63 -0.60
C HIS A 73 7.07 -20.78 -1.43
N ILE A 74 8.29 -21.17 -1.05
CA ILE A 74 9.00 -22.34 -1.56
C ILE A 74 9.36 -23.23 -0.39
N VAL A 75 9.09 -24.53 -0.54
CA VAL A 75 9.56 -25.58 0.35
C VAL A 75 10.83 -26.15 -0.24
N VAL A 76 11.93 -26.12 0.52
CA VAL A 76 13.23 -26.63 0.08
C VAL A 76 13.62 -27.82 0.94
N ILE A 77 13.83 -28.97 0.32
CA ILE A 77 14.39 -30.15 0.97
C ILE A 77 15.91 -30.06 0.95
N GLY A 78 16.53 -30.23 2.12
CA GLY A 78 17.96 -30.02 2.33
C GLY A 78 18.26 -28.67 2.98
N ASN A 79 19.24 -27.93 2.45
CA ASN A 79 19.74 -26.71 3.11
C ASN A 79 18.77 -25.54 3.04
N LYS A 80 18.62 -24.80 4.15
CA LYS A 80 17.81 -23.57 4.21
C LYS A 80 18.37 -22.54 3.22
N ILE A 81 17.54 -22.12 2.28
CA ILE A 81 17.88 -21.08 1.31
C ILE A 81 17.33 -19.76 1.82
N LYS A 82 18.17 -18.72 1.82
CA LYS A 82 17.71 -17.35 2.05
C LYS A 82 16.84 -16.92 0.86
N GLY A 83 15.67 -16.34 1.13
CA GLY A 83 14.71 -15.83 0.13
C GLY A 83 15.20 -14.60 -0.65
N GLU A 84 16.42 -14.66 -1.17
CA GLU A 84 17.11 -13.56 -1.86
C GLU A 84 16.96 -13.63 -3.37
N HIS A 85 16.74 -14.84 -3.90
CA HIS A 85 16.63 -15.10 -5.32
C HIS A 85 15.18 -15.41 -5.70
N GLY A 86 14.75 -14.92 -6.87
CA GLY A 86 13.55 -15.41 -7.53
C GLY A 86 13.80 -16.77 -8.19
N ILE A 87 12.74 -17.35 -8.74
CA ILE A 87 12.79 -18.69 -9.37
C ILE A 87 13.48 -18.65 -10.73
N THR A 88 13.29 -17.57 -11.49
CA THR A 88 13.82 -17.45 -12.85
C THR A 88 15.26 -16.93 -12.86
N PRO A 89 16.12 -17.34 -13.82
CA PRO A 89 17.52 -16.89 -13.87
C PRO A 89 17.70 -15.36 -13.85
N PRO A 90 16.89 -14.56 -14.58
CA PRO A 90 16.99 -13.10 -14.50
C PRO A 90 16.70 -12.54 -13.10
N MET A 91 15.90 -13.25 -12.30
CA MET A 91 15.53 -12.85 -10.93
C MET A 91 16.49 -13.39 -9.87
N TYR A 92 17.68 -13.87 -10.26
CA TYR A 92 18.76 -14.11 -9.30
C TYR A 92 19.12 -12.80 -8.56
N ASN A 93 19.19 -12.88 -7.23
CA ASN A 93 19.37 -11.71 -6.35
C ASN A 93 18.29 -10.62 -6.59
N ALA A 94 17.03 -11.04 -6.68
CA ALA A 94 15.88 -10.16 -6.91
C ALA A 94 15.84 -8.96 -5.95
N LYS A 95 16.33 -9.10 -4.72
CA LYS A 95 16.44 -8.00 -3.75
C LYS A 95 17.24 -6.79 -4.27
N HIS A 96 18.20 -6.97 -5.17
CA HIS A 96 18.95 -5.87 -5.79
C HIS A 96 18.18 -5.17 -6.92
N ARG A 97 17.15 -5.82 -7.47
CA ARG A 97 16.29 -5.24 -8.51
C ARG A 97 15.11 -4.47 -7.92
N PHE A 98 14.77 -4.73 -6.66
CA PHE A 98 13.66 -4.05 -6.01
C PHE A 98 14.10 -2.68 -5.50
N ARG A 99 13.31 -1.66 -5.84
CA ARG A 99 13.46 -0.33 -5.24
C ARG A 99 13.30 -0.46 -3.72
N LYS A 100 14.34 -0.04 -2.98
CA LYS A 100 14.30 -0.04 -1.51
C LYS A 100 13.26 0.97 -1.05
N ARG A 101 12.39 0.56 -0.13
CA ARG A 101 11.50 1.46 0.60
C ARG A 101 12.16 1.81 1.93
N VAL A 102 11.88 3.01 2.44
CA VAL A 102 12.35 3.48 3.76
C VAL A 102 11.88 2.50 4.86
N VAL A 103 10.64 2.01 4.73
CA VAL A 103 10.05 1.04 5.65
C VAL A 103 10.09 -0.37 5.05
N LYS A 104 10.59 -1.34 5.84
CA LYS A 104 10.54 -2.77 5.50
C LYS A 104 9.25 -3.37 6.05
N THR A 105 8.37 -3.85 5.18
CA THR A 105 7.06 -4.43 5.56
C THR A 105 7.15 -5.53 6.62
N GLN A 106 8.22 -6.34 6.62
CA GLN A 106 8.43 -7.40 7.62
C GLN A 106 8.61 -6.87 9.04
N MET A 107 9.16 -5.67 9.19
CA MET A 107 9.38 -5.05 10.50
C MET A 107 8.16 -4.25 10.97
N VAL A 108 7.17 -4.00 10.10
CA VAL A 108 6.02 -3.15 10.44
C VAL A 108 5.22 -3.79 11.57
N GLU A 109 4.92 -5.08 11.47
CA GLU A 109 4.16 -5.81 12.50
C GLU A 109 4.89 -5.82 13.86
N GLU A 110 6.21 -6.03 13.85
CA GLU A 110 7.03 -5.96 15.07
C GLU A 110 7.03 -4.55 15.67
N ILE A 111 7.13 -3.51 14.83
CA ILE A 111 7.07 -2.11 15.25
C ILE A 111 5.69 -1.78 15.82
N GLU A 112 4.61 -2.16 15.15
CA GLU A 112 3.23 -1.92 15.60
C GLU A 112 2.96 -2.59 16.94
N ASN A 113 3.35 -3.86 17.09
CA ASN A 113 3.22 -4.58 18.36
C ASN A 113 4.00 -3.88 19.46
N ARG A 114 5.23 -3.43 19.17
CA ARG A 114 6.06 -2.73 20.15
C ARG A 114 5.50 -1.37 20.53
N VAL A 115 5.00 -0.59 19.57
CA VAL A 115 4.36 0.71 19.81
C VAL A 115 3.11 0.53 20.65
N LYS A 116 2.27 -0.46 20.32
CA LYS A 116 1.06 -0.79 21.09
C LYS A 116 1.40 -1.14 22.55
N GLU A 117 2.41 -1.98 22.75
CA GLU A 117 2.88 -2.38 24.08
C GLU A 117 3.39 -1.18 24.90
N LEU A 118 4.05 -0.21 24.27
CA LEU A 118 4.49 1.04 24.92
C LEU A 118 3.28 1.90 25.33
N LEU A 119 2.31 2.09 24.43
CA LEU A 119 1.10 2.86 24.72
C LEU A 119 0.26 2.23 25.85
N GLU A 120 0.19 0.90 25.91
CA GLU A 120 -0.49 0.19 27.01
C GLU A 120 0.22 0.42 28.35
N ARG A 121 1.56 0.48 28.37
CA ARG A 121 2.30 0.83 29.59
C ARG A 121 2.06 2.27 30.00
N ASP A 122 2.12 3.19 29.04
CA ASP A 122 1.94 4.62 29.25
C ASP A 122 0.55 4.93 29.80
N LYS A 123 -0.49 4.24 29.29
CA LYS A 123 -1.86 4.34 29.81
C LYS A 123 -1.99 3.99 31.29
N ASN A 124 -1.17 3.06 31.78
CA ASN A 124 -1.17 2.62 33.18
C ASN A 124 -0.25 3.47 34.07
N CYS A 125 0.51 4.41 33.50
CA CYS A 125 1.43 5.25 34.22
C CYS A 125 0.74 6.48 34.82
N VAL A 126 1.37 7.07 35.84
CA VAL A 126 0.92 8.34 36.44
C VAL A 126 1.30 9.54 35.58
N GLY A 127 2.38 9.43 34.79
CA GLY A 127 2.85 10.48 33.90
C GLY A 127 3.85 9.94 32.87
N VAL A 128 3.91 10.58 31.72
CA VAL A 128 4.75 10.19 30.59
C VAL A 128 5.56 11.41 30.15
N GLU A 129 6.87 11.22 29.97
CA GLU A 129 7.78 12.25 29.47
C GLU A 129 8.61 11.65 28.32
N LEU A 130 8.59 12.32 27.15
CA LEU A 130 9.37 11.92 25.98
C LEU A 130 10.62 12.79 25.88
N ILE A 131 11.79 12.18 26.05
CA ILE A 131 13.08 12.85 25.92
C ILE A 131 13.70 12.42 24.60
N PHE A 132 13.79 13.33 23.64
CA PHE A 132 14.50 13.11 22.39
C PHE A 132 16.00 13.34 22.64
N GLY A 133 16.81 12.30 22.47
CA GLY A 133 18.26 12.45 22.54
C GLY A 133 18.80 13.19 21.32
N GLU A 134 19.93 13.89 21.46
CA GLU A 134 20.72 14.45 20.36
C GLU A 134 21.34 13.31 19.53
N GLY A 135 20.52 12.57 18.79
CA GLY A 135 20.95 11.61 17.77
C GLY A 135 20.84 12.24 16.39
N GLU A 136 21.80 11.93 15.51
CA GLU A 136 21.86 12.40 14.12
C GLU A 136 20.46 12.49 13.50
N GLN A 137 20.07 13.71 13.12
CA GLN A 137 18.92 13.95 12.26
C GLN A 137 19.14 13.17 10.98
N LYS A 138 18.65 11.92 10.93
CA LYS A 138 18.43 11.25 9.66
C LYS A 138 17.41 12.13 8.95
N GLU A 139 17.79 12.68 7.79
CA GLU A 139 16.87 13.38 6.90
C GLU A 139 15.57 12.57 6.84
N GLU A 140 14.53 13.10 7.49
CA GLU A 140 13.20 12.54 7.37
C GLU A 140 12.88 12.58 5.89
N SER A 141 12.61 11.43 5.27
CA SER A 141 12.13 11.43 3.89
C SER A 141 10.88 12.31 3.84
N GLU A 142 10.76 13.19 2.86
CA GLU A 142 9.63 14.13 2.70
C GLU A 142 8.27 13.44 2.88
N ASP A 143 8.17 12.17 2.50
CA ASP A 143 6.99 11.30 2.66
C ASP A 143 6.56 11.04 4.12
N VAL A 144 7.48 11.05 5.08
CA VAL A 144 7.18 10.79 6.51
C VAL A 144 6.73 12.08 7.19
N SER A 145 7.35 13.21 6.83
CA SER A 145 6.98 14.53 7.32
C SER A 145 5.60 14.96 6.81
N SER A 146 5.29 14.68 5.55
CA SER A 146 3.95 14.95 4.98
C SER A 146 2.86 14.11 5.63
N LEU A 147 3.12 12.81 5.87
CA LEU A 147 2.17 11.93 6.55
C LEU A 147 1.91 12.34 8.00
N ALA A 148 2.96 12.77 8.73
CA ALA A 148 2.82 13.29 10.08
C ALA A 148 1.95 14.56 10.12
N ALA A 149 2.17 15.49 9.18
CA ALA A 149 1.39 16.71 9.05
C ALA A 149 -0.10 16.43 8.72
N GLU A 150 -0.38 15.46 7.85
CA GLU A 150 -1.77 15.05 7.54
C GLU A 150 -2.48 14.44 8.75
N LEU A 151 -1.80 13.59 9.54
CA LEU A 151 -2.36 13.01 10.76
C LEU A 151 -2.67 14.08 11.81
N GLU A 152 -1.75 15.02 12.03
CA GLU A 152 -1.91 16.10 13.00
C GLU A 152 -3.07 17.04 12.60
N TYR A 153 -3.20 17.36 11.30
CA TYR A 153 -4.32 18.11 10.76
C TYR A 153 -5.67 17.40 11.01
N ASN A 154 -5.73 16.09 10.79
CA ASN A 154 -6.94 15.30 10.99
C ASN A 154 -7.35 15.20 12.48
N LEU A 155 -6.39 15.10 13.39
CA LEU A 155 -6.63 15.15 14.84
C LEU A 155 -7.21 16.52 15.26
N ILE A 156 -6.61 17.61 14.79
CA ILE A 156 -7.10 18.98 15.06
C ILE A 156 -8.51 19.19 14.46
N ALA A 157 -8.77 18.62 13.28
CA ALA A 157 -10.09 18.67 12.66
C ALA A 157 -11.14 17.88 13.48
N SER A 158 -10.75 16.73 14.04
CA SER A 158 -11.64 15.91 14.87
C SER A 158 -12.04 16.59 16.19
N GLU A 159 -11.13 17.36 16.81
CA GLU A 159 -11.43 18.14 18.02
C GLU A 159 -12.36 19.33 17.74
N LYS A 160 -12.28 19.92 16.52
CA LYS A 160 -13.14 21.03 16.11
C LYS A 160 -14.56 20.61 15.75
N ASN A 161 -14.75 19.39 15.24
CA ASN A 161 -16.06 18.87 14.83
C ASN A 161 -17.09 18.71 15.97
N ILE A 162 -16.69 18.79 17.24
CA ILE A 162 -17.63 18.66 18.38
C ILE A 162 -18.44 19.96 18.60
N VAL A 163 -18.09 21.08 17.96
CA VAL A 163 -18.67 22.42 18.27
C VAL A 163 -19.41 23.09 17.09
N THR A 164 -19.31 22.63 15.84
CA THR A 164 -19.55 23.52 14.67
C THR A 164 -20.41 22.98 13.50
N GLU A 165 -21.18 21.90 13.64
CA GLU A 165 -21.84 21.22 12.50
C GLU A 165 -22.71 22.11 11.58
N GLU A 166 -23.37 23.19 12.07
CA GLU A 166 -24.19 24.07 11.20
C GLU A 166 -23.42 25.25 10.59
N SER A 167 -22.28 25.66 11.17
CA SER A 167 -21.44 26.75 10.65
C SER A 167 -20.42 26.29 9.59
N ASP A 168 -20.15 24.98 9.53
CA ASP A 168 -19.11 24.40 8.68
C ASP A 168 -19.53 24.28 7.21
N GLU A 169 -20.82 24.07 6.90
CA GLU A 169 -21.27 23.97 5.50
C GLU A 169 -21.11 25.27 4.71
N ILE A 170 -21.43 26.41 5.31
CA ILE A 170 -21.27 27.73 4.68
C ILE A 170 -19.78 28.03 4.50
N LYS A 171 -18.95 27.66 5.48
CA LYS A 171 -17.50 27.85 5.45
C LYS A 171 -16.85 26.99 4.35
N GLN A 172 -17.21 25.71 4.24
CA GLN A 172 -16.75 24.80 3.19
C GLN A 172 -17.14 25.29 1.79
N LYS A 173 -18.38 25.79 1.61
CA LYS A 173 -18.82 26.34 0.32
C LYS A 173 -18.10 27.64 -0.05
N LYS A 174 -17.77 28.49 0.93
CA LYS A 174 -16.95 29.70 0.71
C LYS A 174 -15.50 29.37 0.34
N GLU A 175 -14.94 28.30 0.90
CA GLU A 175 -13.60 27.81 0.54
C GLU A 175 -13.58 27.24 -0.88
N LEU A 176 -14.57 26.42 -1.26
CA LEU A 176 -14.74 25.92 -2.62
C LEU A 176 -14.90 27.06 -3.65
N LEU A 177 -15.58 28.14 -3.28
CA LEU A 177 -15.74 29.33 -4.10
C LEU A 177 -14.39 29.98 -4.43
N LYS A 178 -13.51 30.09 -3.41
CA LYS A 178 -12.17 30.67 -3.55
C LYS A 178 -11.28 29.81 -4.46
N GLU A 179 -11.34 28.48 -4.32
CA GLU A 179 -10.61 27.58 -5.24
C GLU A 179 -11.08 27.69 -6.69
N LEU A 180 -12.39 27.82 -6.91
CA LEU A 180 -12.96 28.00 -8.25
C LEU A 180 -12.50 29.32 -8.87
N GLU A 181 -12.41 30.41 -8.09
CA GLU A 181 -11.87 31.69 -8.56
C GLU A 181 -10.41 31.58 -9.00
N GLU A 182 -9.56 30.91 -8.21
CA GLU A 182 -8.16 30.69 -8.57
C GLU A 182 -8.02 29.84 -9.85
N LYS A 183 -8.85 28.79 -10.00
CA LYS A 183 -8.89 27.96 -11.22
C LYS A 183 -9.39 28.74 -12.45
N ILE A 184 -10.33 29.66 -12.29
CA ILE A 184 -10.80 30.54 -13.36
C ILE A 184 -9.68 31.51 -13.76
N LYS A 185 -9.05 32.16 -12.79
CA LYS A 185 -7.98 33.14 -13.00
C LYS A 185 -6.79 32.54 -13.75
N THR A 186 -6.29 31.39 -13.30
CA THR A 186 -5.19 30.69 -13.96
C THR A 186 -5.53 30.31 -15.41
N LYS A 187 -6.76 29.88 -15.69
CA LYS A 187 -7.19 29.55 -17.06
C LYS A 187 -7.40 30.79 -17.93
N GLU A 188 -7.85 31.91 -17.37
CA GLU A 188 -7.93 33.20 -18.07
C GLU A 188 -6.54 33.73 -18.46
N GLU A 189 -5.53 33.56 -17.59
CA GLU A 189 -4.13 33.87 -17.90
C GLU A 189 -3.58 32.99 -19.03
N LEU A 190 -3.88 31.68 -19.01
CA LEU A 190 -3.50 30.76 -20.09
C LEU A 190 -4.19 31.10 -21.42
N LEU A 191 -5.45 31.55 -21.39
CA LEU A 191 -6.17 32.00 -22.58
C LEU A 191 -5.53 33.24 -23.22
N ASN A 192 -5.09 34.19 -22.40
CA ASN A 192 -4.44 35.42 -22.85
C ASN A 192 -3.04 35.16 -23.43
N THR A 193 -2.33 34.17 -22.88
CA THR A 193 -0.98 33.77 -23.32
C THR A 193 -1.02 32.91 -24.58
N ALA A 194 -2.06 32.08 -24.76
CA ALA A 194 -2.13 31.14 -25.86
C ALA A 194 -2.22 31.82 -27.22
N SER A 195 -1.35 31.46 -28.16
CA SER A 195 -1.42 31.95 -29.55
C SER A 195 -2.33 31.09 -30.44
N ASN A 196 -2.52 29.80 -30.11
CA ASN A 196 -3.26 28.83 -30.93
C ASN A 196 -4.78 28.94 -30.75
N ILE A 197 -5.52 29.03 -31.87
CA ILE A 197 -6.98 29.20 -31.91
C ILE A 197 -7.74 28.03 -31.25
N ILE A 198 -7.26 26.79 -31.42
CA ILE A 198 -7.90 25.59 -30.86
C ILE A 198 -7.73 25.57 -29.34
N LEU A 199 -6.54 25.94 -28.85
CA LEU A 199 -6.29 26.06 -27.41
C LEU A 199 -7.12 27.18 -26.80
N LYS A 200 -7.25 28.32 -27.47
CA LYS A 200 -8.15 29.41 -27.04
C LYS A 200 -9.58 28.92 -26.87
N LYS A 201 -10.11 28.18 -27.85
CA LYS A 201 -11.47 27.62 -27.78
C LYS A 201 -11.64 26.64 -26.61
N ARG A 202 -10.68 25.75 -26.37
CA ARG A 202 -10.71 24.81 -25.23
C ARG A 202 -10.65 25.51 -23.88
N PHE A 203 -9.81 26.54 -23.75
CA PHE A 203 -9.74 27.33 -22.53
C PHE A 203 -11.04 28.11 -22.31
N GLN A 204 -11.64 28.68 -23.36
CA GLN A 204 -12.96 29.33 -23.28
C GLN A 204 -14.06 28.38 -22.82
N GLU A 205 -14.16 27.18 -23.39
CA GLU A 205 -15.12 26.15 -22.99
C GLU A 205 -14.93 25.75 -21.52
N SER A 206 -13.67 25.60 -21.08
CA SER A 206 -13.39 25.26 -19.68
C SER A 206 -13.67 26.40 -18.70
N ILE A 207 -13.42 27.66 -19.08
CA ILE A 207 -13.75 28.83 -18.26
C ILE A 207 -15.27 28.96 -18.14
N PHE A 208 -16.01 28.71 -19.22
CA PHE A 208 -17.48 28.73 -19.21
C PHE A 208 -18.04 27.71 -18.21
N ALA A 209 -17.56 26.46 -18.25
CA ALA A 209 -17.97 25.42 -17.31
C ALA A 209 -17.67 25.78 -15.84
N LEU A 210 -16.48 26.33 -15.56
CA LEU A 210 -16.11 26.76 -14.21
C LEU A 210 -16.96 27.94 -13.70
N LYS A 211 -17.32 28.88 -14.59
CA LYS A 211 -18.21 30.00 -14.24
C LYS A 211 -19.64 29.53 -13.95
N GLU A 212 -20.14 28.52 -14.67
CA GLU A 212 -21.44 27.91 -14.34
C GLU A 212 -21.41 27.23 -12.96
N GLU A 213 -20.34 26.51 -12.64
CA GLU A 213 -20.17 25.85 -11.34
C GLU A 213 -20.08 26.88 -10.20
N TYR A 214 -19.30 27.94 -10.39
CA TYR A 214 -19.20 29.08 -9.48
C TYR A 214 -20.57 29.71 -9.18
N ASN A 215 -21.37 29.96 -10.22
CA ASN A 215 -22.72 30.52 -10.06
C ASN A 215 -23.67 29.58 -9.31
N LYS A 216 -23.56 28.26 -9.51
CA LYS A 216 -24.34 27.25 -8.76
C LYS A 216 -23.98 27.26 -7.28
N VAL A 217 -22.70 27.39 -6.93
CA VAL A 217 -22.24 27.46 -5.54
C VAL A 217 -22.75 28.74 -4.86
N ILE A 218 -22.70 29.88 -5.55
CA ILE A 218 -23.28 31.14 -5.05
C ILE A 218 -24.79 31.03 -4.78
N GLY A 219 -25.53 30.40 -5.69
CA GLY A 219 -26.98 30.18 -5.51
C GLY A 219 -27.28 29.41 -4.22
N LYS A 220 -26.54 28.33 -3.98
CA LYS A 220 -26.68 27.49 -2.77
C LYS A 220 -26.29 28.23 -1.48
N ILE A 221 -25.29 29.11 -1.52
CA ILE A 221 -24.91 29.93 -0.36
C ILE A 221 -26.06 30.90 -0.01
N LYS A 222 -26.66 31.56 -1.01
CA LYS A 222 -27.80 32.47 -0.80
C LYS A 222 -29.05 31.77 -0.28
N GLU A 223 -29.31 30.54 -0.72
CA GLU A 223 -30.40 29.71 -0.19
C GLU A 223 -30.20 29.39 1.30
N LEU A 224 -28.98 29.04 1.69
CA LEU A 224 -28.64 28.79 3.10
C LEU A 224 -28.71 30.07 3.96
N GLU A 225 -28.20 31.19 3.48
CA GLU A 225 -28.23 32.49 4.20
C GLU A 225 -29.65 33.07 4.35
N ASN A 226 -30.61 32.68 3.49
CA ASN A 226 -32.01 33.08 3.61
C ASN A 226 -32.79 32.21 4.59
N ASN A 227 -32.47 30.91 4.71
CA ASN A 227 -33.06 30.02 5.70
C ASN A 227 -32.64 30.35 7.14
N GLU A 228 -31.57 31.14 7.34
CA GLU A 228 -31.16 31.65 8.67
C GLU A 228 -31.98 32.85 9.16
N LYS A 229 -32.82 33.46 8.30
CA LYS A 229 -33.56 34.71 8.61
C LYS A 229 -35.05 34.53 8.89
N ASP A 230 -35.58 33.32 8.70
CA ASP A 230 -36.96 32.93 9.03
C ASP A 230 -37.00 32.08 10.31
#